data_AF-A0AAV6YKW0-F1
#
_entry.id   AF-A0AAV6YKW0-F1
#
_cell.length_a   1.000
_cell.length_b   1.000
_cell.length_c   1.000
_cell.angle_alpha   90.00
_cell.angle_beta   90.00
_cell.angle_gamma   90.00
#
_symmetry.space_group_name_H-M   'P 1'
#
loop_
_entity.id
_entity.type
_entity.pdbx_description
1 polymer ?
#
loop_
_entity_poly.entity_id
_entity_poly.type
_entity_poly.pdbx_seq_one_letter_code
_entity_poly.pdbx_strand_id
1 'polypeptide(L)'
;GDVFLSATDTRWVGAWWVGFLVSGVLNLLAAVPFFFLPRSLPQEGQEHRMEELQETLQPQILESAKEKELTDTGFLVLLKKLLKNGVYMLFLLVTVLQFSAFVGFMSFMPKYLEQQYGKSASEAILLIGVYSLPVIGVGYFLGGFLMKKFKTTTYMAAKVGLGTSVTEYLLYLLAFILVCKNAVMAGLTVTYQG
;
A
#
# COMPACT_ATOMS: atom_id res chain seq x y z
N GLY A 1 -11.10 -47.97 8.71
CA GLY A 1 -11.80 -47.51 7.52
C GLY A 1 -11.16 -46.21 7.13
N ASP A 2 -10.15 -46.29 6.28
CA ASP A 2 -9.24 -45.19 5.98
C ASP A 2 -9.96 -44.09 5.19
N VAL A 3 -9.98 -42.90 5.78
CA VAL A 3 -10.62 -41.72 5.19
C VAL A 3 -9.63 -41.07 4.24
N PHE A 4 -9.72 -41.43 2.97
CA PHE A 4 -9.05 -40.69 1.89
C PHE A 4 -9.66 -39.29 1.80
N LEU A 5 -8.94 -38.29 2.33
CA LEU A 5 -9.25 -36.86 2.14
C LEU A 5 -9.05 -36.52 0.66
N SER A 6 -10.13 -36.51 -0.12
CA SER A 6 -10.15 -35.99 -1.48
C SER A 6 -10.14 -34.46 -1.44
N ALA A 7 -9.46 -33.82 -2.40
CA ALA A 7 -9.26 -32.36 -2.48
C ALA A 7 -10.55 -31.52 -2.69
N THR A 8 -11.72 -32.13 -2.58
CA THR A 8 -13.06 -31.56 -2.76
C THR A 8 -13.89 -31.51 -1.48
N ASP A 9 -13.31 -31.83 -0.32
CA ASP A 9 -14.03 -31.85 0.95
C ASP A 9 -14.49 -30.45 1.39
N THR A 10 -15.80 -30.28 1.63
CA THR A 10 -16.45 -29.03 2.09
C THR A 10 -15.93 -28.52 3.44
N ARG A 11 -15.23 -29.36 4.20
CA ARG A 11 -14.52 -28.97 5.43
C ARG A 11 -13.38 -27.98 5.17
N TRP A 12 -12.84 -27.94 3.94
CA TRP A 12 -11.79 -26.99 3.53
C TRP A 12 -12.32 -25.56 3.37
N VAL A 13 -13.59 -25.38 3.01
CA VAL A 13 -14.26 -24.06 2.92
C VAL A 13 -14.44 -23.43 4.31
N GLY A 14 -14.48 -24.24 5.39
CA GLY A 14 -14.58 -23.78 6.78
C GLY A 14 -13.23 -23.45 7.44
N ALA A 15 -12.11 -23.78 6.81
CA ALA A 15 -10.76 -23.60 7.35
C ALA A 15 -10.13 -22.23 7.00
N TRP A 16 -10.94 -21.23 6.68
CA TRP A 16 -10.49 -19.84 6.44
C TRP A 16 -9.65 -19.29 7.60
N TRP A 17 -9.92 -19.77 8.83
CA TRP A 17 -9.19 -19.39 10.04
C TRP A 17 -7.74 -19.89 10.10
N VAL A 18 -7.40 -20.95 9.35
CA VAL A 18 -6.05 -21.54 9.36
C VAL A 18 -5.03 -20.52 8.87
N GLY A 19 -5.40 -19.66 7.92
CA GLY A 19 -4.55 -18.57 7.46
C GLY A 19 -4.14 -17.60 8.57
N PHE A 20 -5.05 -17.28 9.50
CA PHE A 20 -4.74 -16.41 10.66
C PHE A 20 -3.84 -17.09 11.68
N LEU A 21 -4.00 -18.39 11.91
CA LEU A 21 -3.09 -19.11 12.80
C LEU A 21 -1.69 -19.19 12.23
N VAL A 22 -1.56 -19.52 10.94
CA VAL A 22 -0.26 -19.57 10.26
C VAL A 22 0.41 -18.19 10.27
N SER A 23 -0.33 -17.13 9.93
CA SER A 23 0.22 -15.77 9.94
C SER A 23 0.59 -15.29 11.35
N GLY A 24 -0.18 -15.67 12.37
CA GLY A 24 0.11 -15.39 13.78
C GLY A 24 1.39 -16.08 14.24
N VAL A 25 1.56 -17.37 13.95
CA VAL A 25 2.78 -18.11 14.29
C VAL A 25 4.00 -17.52 13.58
N LEU A 26 3.89 -17.20 12.28
CA LEU A 26 4.97 -16.55 11.53
C LEU A 26 5.33 -15.17 12.11
N ASN A 27 4.35 -14.37 12.53
CA ASN A 27 4.60 -13.09 13.20
C ASN A 27 5.32 -13.29 14.54
N LEU A 28 4.92 -14.28 15.34
CA LEU A 28 5.59 -14.60 16.60
C LEU A 28 7.04 -15.02 16.37
N LEU A 29 7.30 -15.86 15.37
CA LEU A 29 8.66 -16.26 14.97
C LEU A 29 9.48 -15.06 14.49
N ALA A 30 8.87 -14.15 13.74
CA ALA A 30 9.52 -12.91 13.30
C ALA A 30 9.79 -11.95 14.47
N ALA A 31 8.97 -11.94 15.52
CA ALA A 31 9.18 -11.11 16.70
C ALA A 31 10.40 -11.55 17.53
N VAL A 32 10.73 -12.85 17.55
CA VAL A 32 11.88 -13.40 18.29
C VAL A 32 13.19 -12.66 17.98
N PRO A 33 13.64 -12.50 16.71
CA PRO A 33 14.85 -11.73 16.41
C PRO A 33 14.72 -10.23 16.77
N PHE A 34 13.52 -9.64 16.72
CA PHE A 34 13.33 -8.25 17.16
C PHE A 34 13.54 -8.08 18.67
N PHE A 35 13.28 -9.09 19.50
CA PHE A 35 13.61 -9.05 20.94
C PHE A 35 15.11 -9.02 21.21
N PHE A 36 15.93 -9.50 20.26
CA PHE A 36 17.40 -9.44 20.36
C PHE A 36 17.99 -8.12 19.86
N LEU A 37 17.19 -7.21 19.26
CA LEU A 37 17.67 -5.87 18.98
C LEU A 37 17.91 -5.11 20.29
N PRO A 38 19.00 -4.32 20.39
CA PRO A 38 19.27 -3.52 21.57
C PRO A 38 18.10 -2.57 21.82
N ARG A 39 17.64 -2.54 23.08
CA ARG A 39 16.50 -1.72 23.55
C ARG A 39 16.66 -0.22 23.24
N SER A 40 17.88 0.19 22.94
CA SER A 40 18.27 1.52 22.46
C SER A 40 19.31 1.35 21.36
N LEU A 41 18.97 1.73 20.13
CA LEU A 41 19.98 2.00 19.12
C LEU A 41 20.76 3.26 19.58
N PRO A 42 22.10 3.31 19.47
CA PRO A 42 22.84 4.55 19.66
C PRO A 42 22.26 5.61 18.72
N GLN A 43 22.06 6.82 19.23
CA GLN A 43 21.56 8.00 18.50
C GLN A 43 22.60 8.51 17.49
N GLU A 44 23.08 7.63 16.62
CA GLU A 44 24.07 8.00 15.62
C GLU A 44 23.39 8.80 14.51
N GLY A 45 23.79 10.06 14.39
CA GLY A 45 23.28 11.00 13.39
C GLY A 45 22.18 11.94 13.88
N GLN A 46 21.94 12.09 15.19
CA GLN A 46 21.05 13.17 15.65
C GLN A 46 21.66 14.56 15.38
N GLU A 47 22.99 14.70 15.53
CA GLU A 47 23.72 15.94 15.19
C GLU A 47 23.68 16.21 13.68
N HIS A 48 24.05 15.23 12.85
CA HIS A 48 24.07 15.42 11.39
C HIS A 48 22.66 15.62 10.78
N ARG A 49 21.63 15.01 11.38
CA ARG A 49 20.22 15.20 10.98
C ARG A 49 19.67 16.53 11.48
N MET A 50 20.10 17.00 12.66
CA MET A 50 19.77 18.35 13.12
C MET A 50 20.45 19.41 12.26
N GLU A 51 21.69 19.20 11.82
CA GLU A 51 22.39 20.08 10.88
C GLU A 51 21.69 20.14 9.51
N GLU A 52 21.35 19.00 8.91
CA GLU A 52 20.56 18.97 7.65
C GLU A 52 19.19 19.63 7.80
N LEU A 53 18.51 19.43 8.95
CA LEU A 53 17.21 20.06 9.21
C LEU A 53 17.34 21.56 9.44
N GLN A 54 18.46 22.02 10.02
CA GLN A 54 18.77 23.43 10.28
C GLN A 54 19.24 24.18 9.02
N GLU A 55 19.83 23.46 8.06
CA GLU A 55 20.14 23.99 6.72
C GLU A 55 18.88 24.08 5.84
N THR A 56 17.92 23.16 6.03
CA THR A 56 16.68 23.10 5.23
C THR A 56 15.53 23.93 5.81
N LEU A 57 15.45 24.09 7.14
CA LEU A 57 14.44 24.89 7.83
C LEU A 57 15.09 26.12 8.48
N GLN A 58 14.46 27.28 8.28
CA GLN A 58 14.86 28.54 8.92
C GLN A 58 15.00 28.36 10.45
N PRO A 59 16.06 28.91 11.09
CA PRO A 59 16.42 28.64 12.49
C PRO A 59 15.28 28.92 13.48
N GLN A 60 14.36 29.83 13.13
CA GLN A 60 13.18 30.19 13.92
C GLN A 60 12.14 29.06 14.04
N ILE A 61 12.08 28.14 13.06
CA ILE A 61 11.14 27.01 13.08
C ILE A 61 11.68 25.89 13.98
N LEU A 62 13.01 25.73 14.03
CA LEU A 62 13.69 24.70 14.81
C LEU A 62 13.65 25.01 16.31
N GLU A 63 13.86 26.27 16.71
CA GLU A 63 13.67 26.71 18.10
C GLU A 63 12.23 26.50 18.57
N SER A 64 11.24 26.86 17.74
CA SER A 64 9.82 26.66 18.09
C SER A 64 9.39 25.19 18.16
N ALA A 65 10.08 24.28 17.46
CA ALA A 65 9.83 22.85 17.51
C ALA A 65 10.43 22.21 18.78
N LYS A 66 11.66 22.59 19.13
CA LYS A 66 12.38 22.08 20.30
C LYS A 66 11.74 22.51 21.63
N GLU A 67 11.14 23.71 21.66
CA GLU A 67 10.41 24.22 22.83
C GLU A 67 9.00 23.57 22.99
N LYS A 68 8.44 22.99 21.92
CA LYS A 68 7.07 22.44 21.90
C LYS A 68 6.97 20.93 22.04
N GLU A 69 8.09 20.21 22.09
CA GLU A 69 8.08 18.74 22.21
C GLU A 69 7.63 18.22 23.59
N LEU A 70 7.34 19.07 24.58
CA LEU A 70 6.94 18.63 25.92
C LEU A 70 5.51 19.01 26.33
N THR A 71 4.59 19.22 25.38
CA THR A 71 3.18 19.50 25.73
C THR A 71 2.19 18.97 24.69
N ASP A 72 1.10 18.35 25.13
CA ASP A 72 0.01 17.78 24.31
C ASP A 72 -0.62 18.83 23.36
N THR A 73 -0.60 20.11 23.77
CA THR A 73 -0.98 21.26 22.95
C THR A 73 0.00 21.56 21.82
N GLY A 74 1.28 21.24 21.95
CA GLY A 74 2.30 21.37 20.91
C GLY A 74 2.01 20.48 19.71
N PHE A 75 1.60 19.23 19.96
CA PHE A 75 1.19 18.28 18.92
C PHE A 75 -0.03 18.77 18.13
N LEU A 76 -1.08 19.22 18.82
CA LEU A 76 -2.30 19.73 18.17
C LEU A 76 -2.03 21.00 17.33
N VAL A 77 -1.13 21.87 17.77
CA VAL A 77 -0.73 23.07 17.00
C VAL A 77 0.06 22.69 15.75
N LEU A 78 0.97 21.72 15.84
CA LEU A 78 1.71 21.19 14.69
C LEU A 78 0.77 20.49 13.71
N LEU A 79 -0.14 19.66 14.20
CA LEU A 79 -1.15 19.00 13.38
C LEU A 79 -2.01 20.03 12.62
N LYS A 80 -2.48 21.08 13.32
CA LYS A 80 -3.22 22.18 12.68
C LYS A 80 -2.38 22.91 11.63
N LYS A 81 -1.08 23.13 11.86
CA LYS A 81 -0.19 23.76 10.88
C LYS A 81 0.00 22.88 9.64
N LEU A 82 0.16 21.57 9.81
CA LEU A 82 0.26 20.61 8.71
C LEU A 82 -1.05 20.52 7.92
N LEU A 83 -2.19 20.45 8.60
CA LEU A 83 -3.51 20.41 7.98
C LEU A 83 -3.85 21.72 7.24
N LYS A 84 -3.30 22.86 7.67
CA LYS A 84 -3.46 24.14 6.97
C LYS A 84 -2.54 24.27 5.74
N ASN A 85 -1.56 23.37 5.58
CA ASN A 85 -0.69 23.35 4.41
C ASN A 85 -1.41 22.67 3.23
N GLY A 86 -1.82 23.46 2.24
CA GLY A 86 -2.58 22.97 1.09
C GLY A 86 -1.87 21.88 0.29
N VAL A 87 -0.53 21.91 0.16
CA VAL A 87 0.23 20.89 -0.56
C VAL A 87 0.17 19.54 0.17
N TYR A 88 0.26 19.56 1.50
CA TYR A 88 0.16 18.36 2.33
C TYR A 88 -1.26 17.77 2.28
N MET A 89 -2.28 18.62 2.33
CA MET A 89 -3.67 18.17 2.20
C MET A 89 -3.98 17.55 0.83
N LEU A 90 -3.46 18.14 -0.26
CA LEU A 90 -3.58 17.56 -1.60
C LEU A 90 -2.90 16.20 -1.68
N PHE A 91 -1.70 16.07 -1.14
CA PHE A 91 -0.98 14.79 -1.08
C PHE A 91 -1.77 13.73 -0.29
N LEU A 92 -2.33 14.10 0.87
CA LEU A 92 -3.17 13.19 1.66
C LEU A 92 -4.42 12.76 0.89
N LEU A 93 -5.12 13.70 0.25
CA LEU A 93 -6.31 13.40 -0.54
C LEU A 93 -6.00 12.40 -1.67
N VAL A 94 -4.93 12.63 -2.42
CA VAL A 94 -4.47 11.72 -3.48
C VAL A 94 -4.16 10.34 -2.91
N THR A 95 -3.45 10.27 -1.78
CA THR A 95 -3.08 9.00 -1.14
C THR A 95 -4.32 8.22 -0.69
N VAL A 96 -5.31 8.90 -0.09
CA VAL A 96 -6.57 8.27 0.33
C VAL A 96 -7.34 7.71 -0.86
N LEU A 97 -7.44 8.48 -1.95
CA LEU A 97 -8.11 8.04 -3.17
C LEU A 97 -7.40 6.82 -3.80
N GLN A 98 -6.07 6.86 -3.92
CA GLN A 98 -5.28 5.74 -4.44
C GLN A 98 -5.42 4.48 -3.58
N PHE A 99 -5.33 4.60 -2.25
CA PHE A 99 -5.47 3.45 -1.36
C PHE A 99 -6.88 2.87 -1.38
N SER A 100 -7.91 3.73 -1.44
CA SER A 100 -9.30 3.30 -1.58
C SER A 100 -9.52 2.51 -2.88
N ALA A 101 -8.99 3.00 -4.00
CA ALA A 101 -9.05 2.30 -5.29
C ALA A 101 -8.31 0.96 -5.25
N PHE A 102 -7.12 0.92 -4.64
CA PHE A 102 -6.33 -0.30 -4.49
C PHE A 102 -7.06 -1.37 -3.67
N VAL A 103 -7.66 -0.99 -2.53
CA VAL A 103 -8.46 -1.90 -1.70
C VAL A 103 -9.67 -2.43 -2.48
N GLY A 104 -10.35 -1.57 -3.24
CA GLY A 104 -11.45 -1.98 -4.12
C GLY A 104 -11.01 -2.99 -5.17
N PHE A 105 -9.91 -2.71 -5.87
CA PHE A 105 -9.35 -3.64 -6.86
C PHE A 105 -9.02 -4.99 -6.23
N MET A 106 -8.26 -5.02 -5.13
CA MET A 106 -7.88 -6.26 -4.47
C MET A 106 -9.08 -7.07 -3.96
N SER A 107 -10.17 -6.40 -3.54
CA SER A 107 -11.36 -7.06 -3.02
C SER A 107 -12.25 -7.65 -4.12
N PHE A 108 -12.39 -6.95 -5.25
CA PHE A 108 -13.34 -7.34 -6.31
C PHE A 108 -12.68 -8.07 -7.49
N MET A 109 -11.38 -7.87 -7.72
CA MET A 109 -10.66 -8.49 -8.84
C MET A 109 -10.66 -10.02 -8.81
N PRO A 110 -10.47 -10.71 -7.67
CA PRO A 110 -10.52 -12.17 -7.63
C PRO A 110 -11.90 -12.69 -8.08
N LYS A 111 -12.96 -12.08 -7.57
CA LYS A 111 -14.34 -12.43 -7.92
C LYS A 111 -14.66 -12.14 -9.38
N TYR A 112 -14.12 -11.05 -9.93
CA TYR A 112 -14.22 -10.75 -11.35
C TYR A 112 -13.57 -11.85 -12.20
N LEU A 113 -12.37 -12.31 -11.83
CA LEU A 113 -11.68 -13.39 -12.54
C LEU A 113 -12.43 -14.73 -12.44
N GLU A 114 -13.01 -15.05 -11.30
CA GLU A 114 -13.85 -16.24 -11.13
C GLU A 114 -15.06 -16.23 -12.08
N GLN A 115 -15.78 -15.11 -12.14
CA GLN A 115 -17.01 -14.99 -12.92
C GLN A 115 -16.76 -14.91 -14.43
N GLN A 116 -15.67 -14.25 -14.85
CA GLN A 116 -15.38 -14.01 -16.26
C GLN A 116 -14.57 -15.14 -16.91
N TYR A 117 -13.65 -15.74 -16.16
CA TYR A 117 -12.72 -16.75 -16.68
C TYR A 117 -12.97 -18.16 -16.11
N GLY A 118 -13.98 -18.34 -15.25
CA GLY A 118 -14.33 -19.63 -14.66
C GLY A 118 -13.21 -20.24 -13.81
N LYS A 119 -12.26 -19.43 -13.34
CA LYS A 119 -11.12 -19.86 -12.54
C LYS A 119 -11.54 -20.08 -11.09
N SER A 120 -10.88 -20.99 -10.39
CA SER A 120 -11.12 -21.19 -8.96
C SER A 120 -10.62 -19.99 -8.15
N ALA A 121 -11.25 -19.74 -7.00
CA ALA A 121 -10.92 -18.62 -6.12
C ALA A 121 -9.43 -18.61 -5.70
N SER A 122 -8.89 -19.79 -5.38
CA SER A 122 -7.51 -19.96 -4.97
C SER A 122 -6.52 -19.66 -6.10
N GLU A 123 -6.79 -20.11 -7.33
CA GLU A 123 -5.94 -19.81 -8.49
C GLU A 123 -5.94 -18.31 -8.84
N ALA A 124 -7.11 -17.66 -8.80
CA ALA A 124 -7.21 -16.22 -9.07
C ALA A 124 -6.40 -15.40 -8.05
N ILE A 125 -6.53 -15.72 -6.75
CA ILE A 125 -5.80 -15.04 -5.69
C ILE A 125 -4.28 -15.30 -5.80
N LEU A 126 -3.86 -16.54 -6.08
CA LEU A 126 -2.45 -16.88 -6.27
C LEU A 126 -1.84 -16.14 -7.47
N LEU A 127 -2.54 -16.08 -8.61
CA LEU A 127 -2.08 -15.35 -9.79
C LEU A 127 -1.94 -13.85 -9.51
N ILE A 128 -2.93 -13.24 -8.84
CA ILE A 128 -2.87 -11.83 -8.44
C ILE A 128 -1.68 -11.61 -7.51
N GLY A 129 -1.47 -12.47 -6.51
CA GLY A 129 -0.36 -12.36 -5.58
C GLY A 129 1.01 -12.48 -6.24
N VAL A 130 1.21 -13.51 -7.07
CA VAL A 130 2.48 -13.77 -7.76
C VAL A 130 2.83 -12.66 -8.76
N TYR A 131 1.83 -12.05 -9.41
CA TYR A 131 2.07 -10.94 -10.33
C TYR A 131 2.25 -9.60 -9.60
N SER A 132 1.41 -9.30 -8.60
CA SER A 132 1.41 -7.99 -7.93
C SER A 132 2.60 -7.79 -6.99
N LEU A 133 3.00 -8.81 -6.23
CA LEU A 133 4.04 -8.67 -5.21
C LEU A 133 5.41 -8.27 -5.80
N PRO A 134 5.92 -8.90 -6.88
CA PRO A 134 7.17 -8.47 -7.50
C PRO A 134 7.08 -7.06 -8.08
N VAL A 135 5.95 -6.70 -8.70
CA VAL A 135 5.73 -5.38 -9.30
C VAL A 135 5.78 -4.29 -8.22
N ILE A 136 5.10 -4.52 -7.09
CA ILE A 136 5.13 -3.61 -5.93
C ILE A 136 6.56 -3.50 -5.38
N GLY A 137 7.27 -4.63 -5.22
CA GLY A 137 8.65 -4.64 -4.72
C GLY A 137 9.61 -3.84 -5.60
N VAL A 138 9.55 -4.03 -6.92
CA VAL A 138 10.34 -3.26 -7.89
C VAL A 138 9.97 -1.78 -7.83
N GLY A 139 8.69 -1.44 -7.70
CA GLY A 139 8.22 -0.06 -7.58
C GLY A 139 8.78 0.65 -6.34
N TYR A 140 8.73 0.02 -5.17
CA TYR A 140 9.30 0.57 -3.94
C TYR A 140 10.81 0.75 -4.04
N PHE A 141 11.52 -0.26 -4.57
CA PHE A 141 12.98 -0.18 -4.72
C PHE A 141 13.38 0.94 -5.69
N LEU A 142 12.70 1.02 -6.84
CA LEU A 142 12.96 2.04 -7.85
C LEU A 142 12.63 3.44 -7.33
N GLY A 143 11.51 3.60 -6.61
CA GLY A 143 11.15 4.87 -5.97
C GLY A 143 12.19 5.33 -4.95
N GLY A 144 12.66 4.42 -4.08
CA GLY A 144 13.74 4.70 -3.13
C GLY A 144 15.07 5.02 -3.82
N PHE A 145 15.42 4.28 -4.86
CA PHE A 145 16.61 4.53 -5.67
C PHE A 145 16.56 5.88 -6.37
N LEU A 146 15.40 6.27 -6.91
CA LEU A 146 15.19 7.55 -7.57
C LEU A 146 15.39 8.71 -6.56
N MET A 147 14.78 8.61 -5.39
CA MET A 147 14.95 9.60 -4.32
C MET A 147 16.42 9.74 -3.88
N LYS A 148 17.13 8.61 -3.75
CA LYS A 148 18.55 8.59 -3.37
C LYS A 148 19.46 9.19 -4.45
N LYS A 149 19.22 8.87 -5.72
CA LYS A 149 20.05 9.31 -6.84
C LYS A 149 19.86 10.79 -7.18
N PHE A 150 18.62 11.27 -7.11
CA PHE A 150 18.28 12.63 -7.55
C PHE A 150 18.26 13.67 -6.42
N LYS A 151 18.59 13.30 -5.16
CA LYS A 151 18.54 14.18 -3.98
C LYS A 151 17.28 15.07 -3.97
N THR A 152 16.14 14.43 -4.15
CA THR A 152 14.90 15.13 -4.49
C THR A 152 14.41 16.00 -3.34
N THR A 153 14.40 17.33 -3.52
CA THR A 153 13.77 18.27 -2.59
C THR A 153 12.27 17.98 -2.47
N THR A 154 11.66 18.24 -1.31
CA THR A 154 10.23 18.02 -1.03
C THR A 154 9.29 18.54 -2.12
N TYR A 155 9.59 19.70 -2.70
CA TYR A 155 8.82 20.26 -3.82
C TYR A 155 8.94 19.45 -5.12
N MET A 156 10.13 18.94 -5.44
CA MET A 156 10.35 18.10 -6.62
C MET A 156 9.71 16.72 -6.42
N ALA A 157 9.74 16.18 -5.20
CA ALA A 157 9.09 14.93 -4.85
C ALA A 157 7.56 15.04 -4.99
N ALA A 158 6.98 16.15 -4.55
CA ALA A 158 5.55 16.43 -4.72
C ALA A 158 5.16 16.52 -6.21
N LYS A 159 5.98 17.16 -7.06
CA LYS A 159 5.76 17.20 -8.51
C LYS A 159 5.81 15.82 -9.16
N VAL A 160 6.80 15.01 -8.80
CA VAL A 160 6.93 13.64 -9.30
C VAL A 160 5.71 12.82 -8.88
N GLY A 161 5.30 12.90 -7.60
CA GLY A 161 4.10 12.22 -7.10
C GLY A 161 2.83 12.59 -7.87
N LEU A 162 2.57 13.88 -8.04
CA LEU A 162 1.43 14.35 -8.84
C LEU A 162 1.52 13.89 -10.30
N GLY A 163 2.71 13.96 -10.91
CA GLY A 163 2.94 13.48 -12.27
C GLY A 163 2.63 11.99 -12.41
N THR A 164 3.11 11.16 -11.47
CA THR A 164 2.86 9.72 -11.48
C THR A 164 1.37 9.38 -11.34
N SER A 165 0.62 10.07 -10.47
CA SER A 165 -0.83 9.84 -10.32
C SER A 165 -1.61 10.22 -11.58
N VAL A 166 -1.22 11.31 -12.27
CA VAL A 166 -1.86 11.71 -13.53
C VAL A 166 -1.54 10.68 -14.63
N THR A 167 -0.28 10.23 -14.72
CA THR A 167 0.10 9.19 -15.67
C THR A 167 -0.64 7.87 -15.42
N GLU A 168 -0.78 7.46 -14.16
CA GLU A 168 -1.56 6.29 -13.75
C GLU A 168 -3.02 6.40 -14.23
N TYR A 169 -3.69 7.52 -13.96
CA TYR A 169 -5.08 7.74 -14.39
C TYR A 169 -5.23 7.69 -15.92
N LEU A 170 -4.30 8.32 -16.65
CA LEU A 170 -4.30 8.30 -18.11
C LEU A 170 -4.09 6.88 -18.65
N LEU A 171 -3.19 6.10 -18.06
CA LEU A 171 -2.97 4.71 -18.45
C LEU A 171 -4.21 3.84 -18.21
N TYR A 172 -4.89 4.00 -17.07
CA TYR A 172 -6.15 3.29 -16.82
C TYR A 172 -7.25 3.69 -17.81
N LEU A 173 -7.37 4.98 -18.14
CA LEU A 173 -8.33 5.47 -19.12
C LEU A 173 -8.04 4.91 -20.52
N LEU A 174 -6.77 4.86 -20.92
CA LEU A 174 -6.35 4.24 -22.19
C LEU A 174 -6.62 2.73 -22.19
N ALA A 175 -6.31 2.03 -21.10
CA ALA A 175 -6.57 0.59 -20.96
C ALA A 175 -8.07 0.29 -21.09
N PHE A 176 -8.94 1.12 -20.49
CA PHE A 176 -10.38 1.00 -20.62
C PHE A 176 -10.85 1.12 -22.08
N ILE A 177 -10.25 2.01 -22.87
CA ILE A 177 -10.59 2.20 -24.29
C ILE A 177 -10.08 1.03 -25.15
N LEU A 178 -8.92 0.45 -24.81
CA LEU A 178 -8.29 -0.63 -25.58
C LEU A 178 -8.86 -2.03 -25.27
N VAL A 179 -9.44 -2.25 -24.09
CA VAL A 179 -10.09 -3.51 -23.74
C VAL A 179 -11.44 -3.62 -24.45
N CYS A 180 -11.46 -4.33 -25.58
CA CYS A 180 -12.68 -4.61 -26.34
C CYS A 180 -12.87 -6.11 -26.57
N LYS A 181 -13.66 -6.72 -25.69
CA LYS A 181 -14.84 -7.58 -25.95
C LYS A 181 -15.36 -7.99 -24.58
N ASN A 182 -16.56 -7.51 -24.23
CA ASN A 182 -17.23 -7.89 -22.99
C ASN A 182 -17.52 -9.40 -23.01
N ALA A 183 -17.21 -10.12 -21.93
CA ALA A 183 -17.55 -11.54 -21.86
C ALA A 183 -19.08 -11.69 -21.79
N VAL A 184 -19.59 -12.76 -22.40
CA VAL A 184 -21.03 -13.00 -22.53
C VAL A 184 -21.57 -13.45 -21.18
N MET A 185 -22.37 -12.60 -20.54
CA MET A 185 -22.97 -12.87 -19.24
C MET A 185 -24.44 -13.27 -19.46
N ALA A 186 -24.81 -14.49 -19.06
CA ALA A 186 -26.20 -14.95 -19.10
C ALA A 186 -27.10 -14.02 -18.26
N GLY A 187 -28.15 -13.47 -18.87
CA GLY A 187 -29.06 -12.48 -18.28
C GLY A 187 -28.76 -11.01 -18.59
N LEU A 188 -27.56 -10.66 -19.10
CA LEU A 188 -27.20 -9.29 -19.51
C LEU A 188 -26.83 -9.18 -21.00
N THR A 189 -26.17 -10.18 -21.57
CA THR A 189 -25.72 -10.17 -22.98
C THR A 189 -26.31 -11.31 -23.82
N VAL A 190 -26.85 -12.34 -23.17
CA VAL A 190 -27.61 -13.44 -23.77
C VAL A 190 -28.77 -13.85 -22.84
N THR A 191 -29.92 -14.18 -23.40
CA THR A 191 -31.09 -14.63 -22.65
C THR A 191 -30.89 -16.05 -22.13
N TYR A 192 -31.44 -16.35 -20.94
CA TYR A 192 -31.45 -17.72 -20.41
C TYR A 192 -32.16 -18.64 -21.40
N GLN A 193 -31.45 -19.66 -21.89
CA GLN A 193 -32.10 -20.79 -22.54
C GLN A 193 -32.65 -21.69 -21.43
N GLY A 194 -33.98 -21.81 -21.38
CA GLY A 194 -34.68 -22.76 -20.51
C GLY A 194 -34.51 -24.20 -20.97
#